data_AF-A0A2Z3H144-F1
#
_entry.id   AF-A0A2Z3H144-F1
#
_cell.length_a   1.000
_cell.length_b   1.000
_cell.length_c   1.000
_cell.angle_alpha   90.00
_cell.angle_beta   90.00
_cell.angle_gamma   90.00
#
_symmetry.space_group_name_H-M   'P 1'
#
loop_
_entity.id
_entity.type
_entity.pdbx_description
1 polymer ?
#
loop_
_entity_poly.entity_id
_entity_poly.type
_entity_poly.pdbx_seq_one_letter_code
_entity_poly.pdbx_strand_id
1 'polypeptide(L)'
;MVPRSEARAGGVWAPRMTDTTRAAIRPVLTIRSGGEMQWFRSSHGQDGAVRIREYTIPHKSRTALMSRTPKDGKKQGTLFADDFDGFGPSRFRPAEEVPPVFEVRGKRLSKLKRGAKKNAPKVPGVYGMLDSRGRLIYVGKAKNLRARLLCYFRENSRDPKAGKIIEQTKRLVWEQCGDELAALLRELELIQRLRPRYNVLGVPGFQRHHYICVGKSPGAHVYVTAAPTGKEQGVYGPFVKRHRSEDAARRLNDWFKLRDCPQTVPLTFAEQGALFDPARSAKCLRFELGTCAGPCVGACTRQDYAAGARAAKAFLDGRNRSILQTLQEQMGVAAEELQFEKAASLRDKLHALQWLDDRLNLLRTARDRNSFVYPLEGTDGQTRWYLIHRGEVQAVSFPPDAESATRVASLLGATFADRPAPAVLSDVAVDSVLLVAAWFRKSEDERSKLLTRAKAEAACAMFPSAAPA
;
A
#
# COMPACT_ATOMS: atom_id res chain seq x y z
N MET A 1 29.76 -65.41 -14.52
CA MET A 1 29.35 -65.92 -15.85
C MET A 1 28.48 -64.86 -16.52
N VAL A 2 28.96 -64.31 -17.63
CA VAL A 2 28.20 -63.51 -18.61
C VAL A 2 27.91 -64.48 -19.79
N PRO A 3 26.80 -64.34 -20.52
CA PRO A 3 26.91 -63.68 -21.82
C PRO A 3 25.81 -62.64 -22.12
N ARG A 4 26.21 -61.71 -22.99
CA ARG A 4 25.47 -60.62 -23.65
C ARG A 4 24.58 -61.13 -24.79
N SER A 5 23.52 -60.37 -25.12
CA SER A 5 23.32 -59.76 -26.45
C SER A 5 22.21 -58.70 -26.44
N GLU A 6 22.44 -57.62 -27.19
CA GLU A 6 21.65 -56.39 -27.40
C GLU A 6 20.37 -56.67 -28.24
N ALA A 7 19.36 -55.81 -28.48
CA ALA A 7 19.29 -54.36 -28.65
C ALA A 7 17.81 -53.86 -28.69
N ARG A 8 17.62 -52.59 -28.24
CA ARG A 8 16.66 -51.53 -28.68
C ARG A 8 15.13 -51.71 -28.56
N ALA A 9 14.51 -50.91 -27.68
CA ALA A 9 13.58 -49.82 -28.01
C ALA A 9 13.01 -49.18 -26.71
N GLY A 10 13.41 -47.95 -26.41
CA GLY A 10 12.91 -47.20 -25.24
C GLY A 10 11.56 -46.54 -25.55
N GLY A 11 10.46 -47.15 -25.08
CA GLY A 11 9.15 -46.52 -24.99
C GLY A 11 8.88 -46.04 -23.56
N VAL A 12 8.79 -44.73 -23.36
CA VAL A 12 8.41 -44.12 -22.08
C VAL A 12 6.89 -44.09 -21.96
N TRP A 13 6.37 -44.75 -20.92
CA TRP A 13 4.98 -44.65 -20.49
C TRP A 13 4.70 -43.30 -19.83
N ALA A 14 3.65 -42.63 -20.29
CA ALA A 14 3.15 -41.36 -19.78
C ALA A 14 2.19 -41.56 -18.59
N PRO A 15 2.20 -40.67 -17.58
CA PRO A 15 1.03 -40.34 -16.80
C PRO A 15 0.47 -38.96 -17.18
N ARG A 16 -0.84 -38.90 -17.41
CA ARG A 16 -1.62 -37.69 -17.67
C ARG A 16 -1.50 -36.71 -16.50
N MET A 17 -0.96 -35.51 -16.77
CA MET A 17 -1.07 -34.34 -15.90
C MET A 17 -2.01 -33.33 -16.55
N THR A 18 -3.04 -32.91 -15.81
CA THR A 18 -3.97 -31.85 -16.20
C THR A 18 -3.33 -30.47 -16.05
N ASP A 19 -3.57 -29.68 -17.07
CA ASP A 19 -2.95 -28.42 -17.47
C ASP A 19 -3.33 -27.24 -16.56
N THR A 20 -2.33 -26.48 -16.07
CA THR A 20 -2.36 -25.01 -15.85
C THR A 20 -1.08 -24.51 -15.19
N THR A 21 0.05 -24.50 -15.92
CA THR A 21 1.14 -23.53 -15.65
C THR A 21 2.08 -23.41 -16.85
N ARG A 22 1.92 -22.36 -17.68
CA ARG A 22 3.00 -21.55 -18.31
C ARG A 22 2.48 -20.71 -19.48
N ALA A 23 2.59 -19.39 -19.33
CA ALA A 23 3.03 -18.50 -20.40
C ALA A 23 3.49 -17.18 -19.75
N ALA A 24 4.54 -16.48 -20.18
CA ALA A 24 5.79 -16.84 -20.80
C ALA A 24 6.66 -15.60 -20.60
N ILE A 25 7.87 -15.78 -20.08
CA ILE A 25 8.95 -14.81 -20.22
C ILE A 25 9.24 -14.70 -21.72
N ARG A 26 9.33 -13.48 -22.28
CA ARG A 26 9.97 -13.29 -23.58
C ARG A 26 10.96 -12.10 -23.57
N PRO A 27 12.07 -12.25 -24.32
CA PRO A 27 13.29 -11.46 -24.16
C PRO A 27 13.26 -10.19 -25.02
N VAL A 28 13.97 -9.15 -24.56
CA VAL A 28 14.30 -7.99 -25.39
C VAL A 28 15.56 -8.34 -26.18
N LEU A 29 15.40 -8.62 -27.47
CA LEU A 29 16.52 -8.78 -28.41
C LEU A 29 17.03 -7.38 -28.76
N THR A 30 18.29 -7.06 -28.43
CA THR A 30 18.95 -5.83 -28.85
C THR A 30 19.98 -6.17 -29.92
N ILE A 31 19.75 -5.77 -31.17
CA ILE A 31 20.76 -5.86 -32.24
C ILE A 31 21.56 -4.57 -32.23
N ARG A 32 22.90 -4.68 -32.16
CA ARG A 32 23.83 -3.55 -32.30
C ARG A 32 24.24 -3.40 -33.76
N SER A 33 23.76 -2.35 -34.41
CA SER A 33 24.51 -1.69 -35.50
C SER A 33 24.08 -0.23 -35.60
N GLY A 34 25.03 0.70 -35.42
CA GLY A 34 24.84 2.12 -35.76
C GLY A 34 24.00 2.96 -34.78
N GLY A 35 24.53 3.22 -33.57
CA GLY A 35 24.40 4.52 -32.90
C GLY A 35 23.05 5.09 -32.42
N GLU A 36 21.89 4.55 -32.81
CA GLU A 36 20.57 5.08 -32.40
C GLU A 36 19.72 4.03 -31.68
N MET A 37 19.04 4.44 -30.59
CA MET A 37 18.05 3.62 -29.89
C MET A 37 16.68 3.81 -30.52
N GLN A 38 16.09 2.74 -31.06
CA GLN A 38 14.71 2.70 -31.55
C GLN A 38 13.78 2.02 -30.54
N TRP A 39 12.58 2.57 -30.36
CA TRP A 39 11.54 2.01 -29.48
C TRP A 39 10.35 1.56 -30.34
N PHE A 40 9.91 0.31 -30.15
CA PHE A 40 8.70 -0.22 -30.80
C PHE A 40 7.61 -0.48 -29.76
N ARG A 41 6.38 -0.05 -30.04
CA ARG A 41 5.19 -0.38 -29.23
C ARG A 41 4.17 -1.11 -30.10
N SER A 42 3.84 -2.34 -29.75
CA SER A 42 2.75 -3.07 -30.39
C SER A 42 1.42 -2.76 -29.71
N SER A 43 0.38 -2.48 -30.49
CA SER A 43 -1.02 -2.48 -30.03
C SER A 43 -1.85 -3.42 -30.90
N HIS A 44 -2.73 -4.20 -30.28
CA HIS A 44 -3.65 -5.10 -30.96
C HIS A 44 -4.97 -4.36 -31.24
N GLY A 45 -5.38 -4.31 -32.51
CA GLY A 45 -6.75 -3.91 -32.88
C GLY A 45 -7.74 -5.05 -32.65
N GLN A 46 -9.03 -4.74 -32.52
CA GLN A 46 -10.08 -5.75 -32.25
C GLN A 46 -10.26 -6.77 -33.40
N ASP A 47 -9.63 -6.57 -34.56
CA ASP A 47 -9.68 -7.49 -35.70
C ASP A 47 -8.42 -8.37 -35.85
N GLY A 48 -7.58 -8.46 -34.81
CA GLY A 48 -6.43 -9.39 -34.78
C GLY A 48 -5.23 -8.99 -35.65
N ALA A 49 -5.29 -7.89 -36.39
CA ALA A 49 -4.16 -7.38 -37.18
C ALA A 49 -3.16 -6.58 -36.30
N VAL A 50 -1.87 -6.96 -36.35
CA VAL A 50 -0.76 -6.24 -35.70
C VAL A 50 -0.34 -5.07 -36.60
N ARG A 51 -0.52 -3.83 -36.14
CA ARG A 51 0.00 -2.63 -36.82
C ARG A 51 1.21 -2.09 -36.06
N ILE A 52 2.32 -1.90 -36.76
CA ILE A 52 3.54 -1.28 -36.24
C ILE A 52 3.54 0.18 -36.67
N ARG A 53 3.67 1.12 -35.72
CA ARG A 53 3.89 2.54 -36.02
C ARG A 53 5.28 2.94 -35.51
N GLU A 54 6.05 3.52 -36.41
CA GLU A 54 7.36 4.12 -36.15
C GLU A 54 7.16 5.51 -35.54
N TYR A 55 7.98 5.86 -34.55
CA TYR A 55 7.97 7.20 -33.93
C TYR A 55 9.39 7.76 -33.94
N THR A 56 9.58 8.90 -34.59
CA THR A 56 10.83 9.66 -34.60
C THR A 56 10.63 10.93 -33.79
N ILE A 57 11.43 11.13 -32.73
CA ILE A 57 11.43 12.37 -31.93
C ILE A 57 12.49 13.31 -32.51
N PRO A 58 12.18 14.59 -32.84
CA PRO A 58 13.17 15.51 -33.39
C PRO A 58 14.17 15.98 -32.33
N HIS A 59 15.46 15.91 -32.64
CA HIS A 59 16.56 16.35 -31.78
C HIS A 59 16.99 17.78 -32.18
N LYS A 60 16.70 18.80 -31.35
CA LYS A 60 17.37 20.12 -31.47
C LYS A 60 17.71 20.73 -30.11
N SER A 61 18.85 21.42 -30.11
CA SER A 61 19.53 22.19 -29.04
C SER A 61 20.53 21.42 -28.15
N ARG A 62 21.71 21.12 -28.72
CA ARG A 62 22.98 20.97 -27.99
C ARG A 62 23.97 22.04 -28.49
N THR A 63 24.06 23.17 -27.80
CA THR A 63 25.28 23.99 -27.78
C THR A 63 25.35 24.76 -26.45
N ALA A 64 26.57 24.91 -25.94
CA ALA A 64 26.98 25.61 -24.71
C ALA A 64 26.85 24.84 -23.39
N LEU A 65 27.87 24.05 -23.04
CA LEU A 65 28.95 24.52 -22.15
C LEU A 65 30.06 23.47 -22.08
N MET A 66 31.20 23.78 -22.70
CA MET A 66 32.44 23.04 -22.48
C MET A 66 33.02 23.40 -21.11
N SER A 67 33.39 22.41 -20.31
CA SER A 67 34.71 22.39 -19.64
C SER A 67 34.92 21.12 -18.80
N ARG A 68 36.12 20.54 -18.97
CA ARG A 68 36.81 19.52 -18.16
C ARG A 68 36.49 18.03 -18.41
N THR A 69 37.26 17.46 -19.33
CA THR A 69 37.63 16.04 -19.41
C THR A 69 38.36 15.56 -18.15
N PRO A 70 38.02 14.38 -17.60
CA PRO A 70 38.93 13.60 -16.76
C PRO A 70 39.64 12.52 -17.58
N LYS A 71 40.95 12.42 -17.36
CA LYS A 71 41.90 11.46 -17.95
C LYS A 71 41.43 10.01 -17.86
N ASP A 72 41.70 9.28 -18.95
CA ASP A 72 41.53 7.84 -19.09
C ASP A 72 42.15 7.03 -17.94
N GLY A 73 41.29 6.27 -17.27
CA GLY A 73 41.66 5.21 -16.35
C GLY A 73 40.74 4.02 -16.60
N LYS A 74 41.32 2.93 -17.11
CA LYS A 74 40.70 1.66 -17.51
C LYS A 74 39.45 1.29 -16.67
N LYS A 75 38.27 1.31 -17.31
CA LYS A 75 37.05 0.68 -16.78
C LYS A 75 37.20 -0.84 -16.87
N GLN A 76 37.58 -1.48 -15.78
CA GLN A 76 37.23 -2.89 -15.59
C GLN A 76 35.74 -2.96 -15.27
N GLY A 77 34.97 -3.59 -16.15
CA GLY A 77 33.54 -3.78 -15.99
C GLY A 77 33.25 -4.71 -14.82
N THR A 78 32.81 -4.14 -13.70
CA THR A 78 32.09 -4.89 -12.67
C THR A 78 30.60 -4.84 -13.01
N LEU A 79 30.00 -5.99 -13.30
CA LEU A 79 28.57 -6.21 -13.58
C LEU A 79 27.61 -5.81 -12.42
N PHE A 80 28.09 -5.15 -11.36
CA PHE A 80 27.33 -4.83 -10.14
C PHE A 80 27.78 -3.52 -9.46
N ALA A 81 27.89 -2.43 -10.19
CA ALA A 81 28.00 -1.10 -9.58
C ALA A 81 26.61 -0.42 -9.63
N ASP A 82 25.81 -0.65 -8.60
CA ASP A 82 24.61 0.16 -8.30
C ASP A 82 25.06 1.55 -7.81
N ASP A 83 25.65 2.34 -8.71
CA ASP A 83 25.99 3.72 -8.41
C ASP A 83 24.69 4.53 -8.35
N PHE A 84 24.37 5.05 -7.15
CA PHE A 84 23.21 5.92 -6.97
C PHE A 84 23.36 7.21 -7.80
N ASP A 85 22.49 7.34 -8.80
CA ASP A 85 22.44 8.45 -9.77
C ASP A 85 21.41 9.53 -9.41
N GLY A 86 21.01 9.59 -8.14
CA GLY A 86 20.02 10.54 -7.62
C GLY A 86 18.66 9.91 -7.34
N PHE A 87 17.74 10.75 -6.87
CA PHE A 87 16.40 10.31 -6.48
C PHE A 87 15.43 10.26 -7.67
N GLY A 88 15.81 10.60 -8.90
CA GLY A 88 14.94 10.52 -10.09
C GLY A 88 13.64 11.34 -9.98
N PRO A 89 12.69 11.16 -10.93
CA PRO A 89 11.40 11.88 -10.89
C PRO A 89 10.50 11.40 -9.73
N SER A 90 9.50 12.22 -9.40
CA SER A 90 8.49 12.00 -8.36
C SER A 90 7.09 12.15 -8.96
N ARG A 91 6.18 11.21 -8.68
CA ARG A 91 4.74 11.40 -9.02
C ARG A 91 4.01 12.36 -8.07
N PHE A 92 4.64 12.69 -6.95
CA PHE A 92 4.06 13.52 -5.88
C PHE A 92 4.57 14.97 -5.93
N ARG A 93 4.93 15.44 -7.12
CA ARG A 93 5.33 16.83 -7.38
C ARG A 93 4.82 17.25 -8.76
N PRO A 94 4.62 18.55 -9.01
CA PRO A 94 4.41 19.07 -10.34
C PRO A 94 5.57 18.67 -11.27
N ALA A 95 5.29 18.39 -12.54
CA ALA A 95 6.27 17.87 -13.49
C ALA A 95 7.40 18.88 -13.80
N GLU A 96 7.11 20.16 -13.62
CA GLU A 96 8.04 21.29 -13.77
C GLU A 96 9.04 21.36 -12.62
N GLU A 97 8.70 20.78 -11.46
CA GLU A 97 9.51 20.88 -10.25
C GLU A 97 10.61 19.81 -10.27
N VAL A 98 11.81 20.20 -10.71
CA VAL A 98 13.02 19.36 -10.63
C VAL A 98 13.95 19.90 -9.54
N PRO A 99 13.77 19.46 -8.27
CA PRO A 99 14.61 19.92 -7.18
C PRO A 99 16.07 19.46 -7.35
N PRO A 100 17.06 20.33 -7.08
CA PRO A 100 18.46 19.93 -7.12
C PRO A 100 18.75 18.95 -5.97
N VAL A 101 19.49 17.88 -6.29
CA VAL A 101 20.01 16.93 -5.30
C VAL A 101 21.36 17.44 -4.80
N PHE A 102 21.45 17.69 -3.50
CA PHE A 102 22.70 18.10 -2.87
C PHE A 102 23.41 16.88 -2.29
N GLU A 103 24.74 16.92 -2.27
CA GLU A 103 25.53 15.84 -1.68
C GLU A 103 26.71 16.32 -0.84
N VAL A 104 27.07 15.50 0.15
CA VAL A 104 28.29 15.65 0.94
C VAL A 104 28.98 14.30 1.05
N ARG A 105 30.24 14.24 0.62
CA ARG A 105 31.09 13.04 0.73
C ARG A 105 32.14 13.21 1.81
N GLY A 106 32.38 12.15 2.59
CA GLY A 106 33.39 12.18 3.64
C GLY A 106 33.77 10.79 4.16
N LYS A 107 35.09 10.52 4.21
CA LYS A 107 35.62 9.28 4.81
C LYS A 107 35.41 9.23 6.34
N ARG A 108 35.48 10.40 7.00
CA ARG A 108 35.30 10.60 8.45
C ARG A 108 33.93 11.23 8.74
N LEU A 109 33.29 10.82 9.85
CA LEU A 109 32.00 11.38 10.30
C LEU A 109 32.06 12.89 10.52
N SER A 110 33.18 13.41 11.02
CA SER A 110 33.37 14.86 11.24
C SER A 110 33.28 15.67 9.95
N LYS A 111 33.70 15.12 8.81
CA LYS A 111 33.59 15.77 7.50
C LYS A 111 32.13 15.78 7.02
N LEU A 112 31.40 14.67 7.18
CA LEU A 112 29.97 14.60 6.87
C LEU A 112 29.17 15.58 7.73
N LYS A 113 29.42 15.61 9.05
CA LYS A 113 28.80 16.55 10.00
C LYS A 113 29.03 18.01 9.58
N ARG A 114 30.27 18.37 9.23
CA ARG A 114 30.61 19.73 8.80
C ARG A 114 29.93 20.11 7.50
N GLY A 115 29.92 19.20 6.51
CA GLY A 115 29.26 19.43 5.24
C GLY A 115 27.74 19.57 5.40
N ALA A 116 27.10 18.69 6.16
CA ALA A 116 25.67 18.82 6.48
C ALA A 116 25.38 20.12 7.25
N LYS A 117 26.21 20.48 8.24
CA LYS A 117 26.08 21.73 8.99
C LYS A 117 26.23 22.96 8.08
N LYS A 118 27.05 22.92 7.03
CA LYS A 118 27.25 24.06 6.11
C LYS A 118 26.12 24.15 5.07
N ASN A 119 25.76 23.03 4.46
CA ASN A 119 24.99 23.01 3.22
C ASN A 119 23.52 22.60 3.39
N ALA A 120 23.15 21.89 4.46
CA ALA A 120 21.76 21.43 4.60
C ALA A 120 20.84 22.60 5.01
N PRO A 121 19.75 22.86 4.27
CA PRO A 121 18.82 23.96 4.57
C PRO A 121 17.90 23.62 5.75
N LYS A 122 17.21 24.63 6.27
CA LYS A 122 16.23 24.49 7.37
C LYS A 122 14.79 24.31 6.85
N VAL A 123 14.62 23.54 5.78
CA VAL A 123 13.32 23.31 5.12
C VAL A 123 12.95 21.81 5.12
N PRO A 124 11.69 21.46 4.79
CA PRO A 124 11.29 20.08 4.57
C PRO A 124 12.06 19.41 3.43
N GLY A 125 12.21 18.10 3.52
CA GLY A 125 12.92 17.35 2.48
C GLY A 125 13.11 15.88 2.79
N VAL A 126 13.64 15.18 1.80
CA VAL A 126 14.09 13.80 1.91
C VAL A 126 15.61 13.74 1.91
N TYR A 127 16.20 12.79 2.63
CA TYR A 127 17.63 12.55 2.63
C TYR A 127 17.92 11.07 2.45
N GLY A 128 19.08 10.79 1.86
CA GLY A 128 19.60 9.48 1.60
C GLY A 128 20.98 9.32 2.21
N MET A 129 21.27 8.12 2.67
CA MET A 129 22.58 7.73 3.18
C MET A 129 23.13 6.61 2.32
N LEU A 130 24.37 6.77 1.88
CA LEU A 130 25.04 5.83 0.99
C LEU A 130 26.29 5.27 1.64
N ASP A 131 26.57 3.99 1.38
CA ASP A 131 27.76 3.33 1.88
C ASP A 131 29.03 3.65 1.06
N SER A 132 30.15 3.03 1.44
CA SER A 132 31.43 3.21 0.74
C SER A 132 31.43 2.69 -0.70
N ARG A 133 30.45 1.87 -1.09
CA ARG A 133 30.28 1.33 -2.45
C ARG A 133 29.28 2.14 -3.27
N GLY A 134 28.80 3.28 -2.77
CA GLY A 134 27.83 4.12 -3.48
C GLY A 134 26.39 3.60 -3.43
N ARG A 135 26.10 2.55 -2.66
CA ARG A 135 24.74 1.99 -2.56
C ARG A 135 23.90 2.80 -1.59
N LEU A 136 22.65 3.08 -1.95
CA LEU A 136 21.68 3.72 -1.05
C LEU A 136 21.23 2.72 0.03
N ILE A 137 21.56 3.01 1.28
CA ILE A 137 21.32 2.10 2.41
C ILE A 137 20.15 2.54 3.29
N TYR A 138 19.80 3.82 3.26
CA TYR A 138 18.71 4.39 4.02
C TYR A 138 18.15 5.65 3.34
N VAL A 139 16.83 5.81 3.38
CA VAL A 139 16.10 7.04 3.03
C VAL A 139 15.29 7.48 4.23
N GLY A 140 15.24 8.79 4.49
CA GLY A 140 14.32 9.34 5.47
C GLY A 140 13.78 10.71 5.09
N LYS A 141 12.70 11.13 5.74
CA LYS A 141 12.15 12.49 5.65
C LYS A 141 12.59 13.40 6.79
N ALA A 142 12.48 14.70 6.57
CA ALA A 142 12.69 15.74 7.57
C ALA A 142 11.70 16.90 7.39
N LYS A 143 11.19 17.46 8.48
CA LYS A 143 10.58 18.79 8.51
C LYS A 143 11.64 19.90 8.40
N ASN A 144 12.84 19.61 8.91
CA ASN A 144 14.01 20.46 8.86
C ASN A 144 15.23 19.59 8.54
N LEU A 145 15.70 19.63 7.29
CA LEU A 145 16.81 18.81 6.80
C LEU A 145 18.08 18.97 7.66
N ARG A 146 18.48 20.20 7.95
CA ARG A 146 19.69 20.47 8.77
C ARG A 146 19.60 19.84 10.15
N ALA A 147 18.51 20.10 10.88
CA ALA A 147 18.33 19.57 12.22
C ALA A 147 18.30 18.04 12.20
N ARG A 148 17.58 17.44 11.25
CA ARG A 148 17.43 15.99 11.14
C ARG A 148 18.76 15.30 10.80
N LEU A 149 19.51 15.81 9.84
CA LEU A 149 20.83 15.27 9.47
C LEU A 149 21.83 15.38 10.63
N LEU A 150 21.82 16.49 11.36
CA LEU A 150 22.71 16.69 12.50
C LEU A 150 22.39 15.78 13.70
N CYS A 151 21.15 15.27 13.82
CA CYS A 151 20.76 14.36 14.89
C CYS A 151 21.54 13.03 14.87
N TYR A 152 21.92 12.53 13.69
CA TYR A 152 22.69 11.29 13.55
C TYR A 152 24.13 11.39 14.09
N PHE A 153 24.63 12.60 14.34
CA PHE A 153 25.99 12.84 14.85
C PHE A 153 26.03 13.17 16.34
N ARG A 154 24.94 12.92 17.08
CA ARG A 154 24.87 13.10 18.54
C ARG A 154 25.24 11.79 19.22
N GLU A 155 26.10 11.86 20.22
CA GLU A 155 26.60 10.69 20.97
C GLU A 155 25.48 9.88 21.66
N ASN A 156 24.38 10.55 22.03
CA ASN A 156 23.22 9.94 22.71
C ASN A 156 22.04 9.61 21.77
N SER A 157 22.25 9.35 20.47
CA SER A 157 21.16 8.82 19.63
C SER A 157 20.88 7.37 20.03
N ARG A 158 20.05 7.16 21.07
CA ARG A 158 19.70 5.88 21.72
C ARG A 158 19.01 4.83 20.83
N ASP A 159 19.05 4.97 19.51
CA ASP A 159 18.56 3.95 18.58
C ASP A 159 19.76 3.20 17.97
N PRO A 160 19.99 1.92 18.35
CA PRO A 160 21.05 1.09 17.76
C PRO A 160 21.01 1.03 16.23
N LYS A 161 19.83 1.20 15.62
CA LYS A 161 19.67 1.24 14.17
C LYS A 161 20.28 2.51 13.57
N ALA A 162 20.02 3.67 14.17
CA ALA A 162 20.56 4.95 13.69
C ALA A 162 22.09 4.96 13.72
N GLY A 163 22.69 4.40 14.77
CA GLY A 163 24.15 4.22 14.90
C GLY A 163 24.74 3.40 13.75
N LYS A 164 24.16 2.22 13.46
CA LYS A 164 24.61 1.36 12.34
C LYS A 164 24.52 2.04 10.98
N ILE A 165 23.45 2.81 10.74
CA ILE A 165 23.27 3.55 9.48
C ILE A 165 24.39 4.59 9.33
N ILE A 166 24.58 5.45 10.34
CA ILE A 166 25.53 6.57 10.21
C ILE A 166 26.99 6.10 10.14
N GLU A 167 27.34 5.04 10.87
CA GLU A 167 28.69 4.45 10.85
C GLU A 167 29.09 3.96 9.45
N GLN A 168 28.14 3.36 8.73
CA GLN A 168 28.36 2.85 7.38
C GLN A 168 28.22 3.92 6.29
N THR A 169 27.74 5.11 6.64
CA THR A 169 27.52 6.21 5.69
C THR A 169 28.83 6.88 5.28
N LYS A 170 29.06 7.01 3.97
CA LYS A 170 30.19 7.74 3.37
C LYS A 170 29.77 8.90 2.48
N ARG A 171 28.51 8.92 2.05
CA ARG A 171 27.90 10.00 1.27
C ARG A 171 26.48 10.27 1.79
N LEU A 172 26.21 11.54 2.08
CA LEU A 172 24.87 12.05 2.37
C LEU A 172 24.35 12.72 1.11
N VAL A 173 23.08 12.49 0.80
CA VAL A 173 22.36 13.17 -0.29
C VAL A 173 21.03 13.71 0.24
N TRP A 174 20.52 14.81 -0.30
CA TRP A 174 19.18 15.29 0.06
C TRP A 174 18.45 16.04 -1.05
N GLU A 175 17.15 15.73 -1.09
CA GLU A 175 16.01 16.32 -1.81
C GLU A 175 15.33 17.46 -1.03
N GLN A 176 15.30 18.73 -1.47
CA GLN A 176 14.37 19.71 -0.85
C GLN A 176 12.93 19.40 -1.28
N CYS A 177 11.97 19.61 -0.38
CA CYS A 177 10.53 19.50 -0.65
C CYS A 177 9.87 20.84 -0.33
N GLY A 178 8.87 21.23 -1.12
CA GLY A 178 8.10 22.46 -0.85
C GLY A 178 7.45 22.46 0.53
N ASP A 179 6.91 21.31 0.94
CA ASP A 179 6.19 21.15 2.21
C ASP A 179 6.44 19.78 2.87
N GLU A 180 5.89 19.60 4.07
CA GLU A 180 6.05 18.37 4.85
C GLU A 180 5.31 17.16 4.25
N LEU A 181 4.18 17.38 3.58
CA LEU A 181 3.40 16.32 2.93
C LEU A 181 4.15 15.80 1.71
N ALA A 182 4.73 16.68 0.89
CA ALA A 182 5.66 16.32 -0.18
C ALA A 182 6.82 15.47 0.35
N ALA A 183 7.43 15.84 1.48
CA ALA A 183 8.54 15.08 2.05
C ALA A 183 8.12 13.68 2.53
N LEU A 184 6.92 13.56 3.10
CA LEU A 184 6.29 12.29 3.50
C LEU A 184 6.03 11.38 2.29
N LEU A 185 5.37 11.90 1.27
CA LEU A 185 5.01 11.15 0.06
C LEU A 185 6.27 10.73 -0.71
N ARG A 186 7.25 11.63 -0.83
CA ARG A 186 8.52 11.37 -1.50
C ARG A 186 9.36 10.32 -0.77
N GLU A 187 9.40 10.34 0.56
CA GLU A 187 10.07 9.28 1.34
C GLU A 187 9.43 7.92 1.06
N LEU A 188 8.10 7.83 1.13
CA LEU A 188 7.38 6.59 0.87
C LEU A 188 7.65 6.07 -0.55
N GLU A 189 7.58 6.93 -1.57
CA GLU A 189 7.88 6.60 -2.96
C GLU A 189 9.30 6.03 -3.11
N LEU A 190 10.30 6.71 -2.53
CA LEU A 190 11.70 6.29 -2.60
C LEU A 190 11.94 4.97 -1.87
N ILE A 191 11.30 4.74 -0.73
CA ILE A 191 11.40 3.46 -0.02
C ILE A 191 10.77 2.33 -0.85
N GLN A 192 9.59 2.57 -1.44
CA GLN A 192 8.89 1.57 -2.23
C GLN A 192 9.67 1.20 -3.50
N ARG A 193 10.28 2.20 -4.15
CA ARG A 193 11.04 2.03 -5.40
C ARG A 193 12.45 1.48 -5.18
N LEU A 194 13.19 2.01 -4.20
CA LEU A 194 14.63 1.72 -4.02
C LEU A 194 14.92 0.68 -2.92
N ARG A 195 13.94 0.40 -2.06
CA ARG A 195 14.00 -0.59 -0.97
C ARG A 195 15.34 -0.61 -0.21
N PRO A 196 15.82 0.53 0.34
CA PRO A 196 17.10 0.57 1.01
C PRO A 196 17.12 -0.39 2.20
N ARG A 197 18.22 -1.12 2.38
CA ARG A 197 18.32 -2.23 3.36
C ARG A 197 17.94 -1.89 4.81
N TYR A 198 18.10 -0.64 5.24
CA TYR A 198 17.76 -0.23 6.60
C TYR A 198 16.33 0.33 6.72
N ASN A 199 15.62 0.56 5.62
CA ASN A 199 14.20 0.87 5.67
C ASN A 199 13.39 -0.42 5.92
N VAL A 200 12.34 -0.31 6.73
CA VAL A 200 11.47 -1.46 7.09
C VAL A 200 10.01 -1.08 6.86
N LEU A 201 9.60 0.06 7.43
CA LEU A 201 8.29 0.65 7.16
C LEU A 201 8.25 1.21 5.73
N GLY A 202 7.15 0.96 5.01
CA GLY A 202 6.93 1.39 3.63
C GLY A 202 7.63 0.54 2.57
N VAL A 203 8.41 -0.49 2.96
CA VAL A 203 9.02 -1.43 2.01
C VAL A 203 7.95 -2.47 1.59
N PRO A 204 7.61 -2.57 0.30
CA PRO A 204 6.63 -3.54 -0.17
C PRO A 204 7.01 -4.97 0.20
N GLY A 205 6.04 -5.75 0.69
CA GLY A 205 6.23 -7.14 1.12
C GLY A 205 6.90 -7.36 2.48
N PHE A 206 7.49 -6.33 3.11
CA PHE A 206 8.02 -6.46 4.47
C PHE A 206 6.91 -6.41 5.53
N GLN A 207 5.89 -5.59 5.30
CA GLN A 207 4.64 -5.67 6.07
C GLN A 207 3.70 -6.65 5.37
N ARG A 208 3.37 -7.74 6.07
CA ARG A 208 2.38 -8.69 5.59
C ARG A 208 1.00 -8.14 5.89
N HIS A 209 0.27 -7.77 4.84
CA HIS A 209 -1.12 -7.40 4.95
C HIS A 209 -2.00 -8.63 5.04
N HIS A 210 -3.06 -8.49 5.83
CA HIS A 210 -4.10 -9.49 5.99
C HIS A 210 -5.47 -8.83 5.87
N TYR A 211 -6.45 -9.62 5.49
CA TYR A 211 -7.82 -9.21 5.25
C TYR A 211 -8.73 -10.06 6.12
N ILE A 212 -9.75 -9.42 6.67
CA ILE A 212 -10.87 -10.09 7.31
C ILE A 212 -11.90 -10.34 6.21
N CYS A 213 -12.33 -11.59 6.07
CA CYS A 213 -13.18 -12.06 5.01
C CYS A 213 -14.45 -12.69 5.57
N VAL A 214 -15.58 -12.48 4.91
CA VAL A 214 -16.81 -13.22 5.17
C VAL A 214 -16.93 -14.34 4.15
N GLY A 215 -16.86 -15.58 4.63
CA GLY A 215 -16.92 -16.78 3.80
C GLY A 215 -18.24 -16.94 3.05
N LYS A 216 -18.29 -17.99 2.21
CA LYS A 216 -19.45 -18.27 1.36
C LYS A 216 -20.54 -19.01 2.12
N SER A 217 -21.78 -18.79 1.68
CA SER A 217 -22.92 -19.63 2.05
C SER A 217 -22.75 -21.07 1.55
N PRO A 218 -23.35 -22.06 2.22
CA PRO A 218 -24.22 -21.94 3.40
C PRO A 218 -23.46 -21.92 4.75
N GLY A 219 -22.12 -22.09 4.76
CA GLY A 219 -21.28 -22.12 5.96
C GLY A 219 -20.45 -20.86 6.21
N ALA A 220 -21.03 -19.69 5.93
CA ALA A 220 -20.33 -18.42 6.01
C ALA A 220 -19.86 -18.14 7.45
N HIS A 221 -18.61 -17.69 7.59
CA HIS A 221 -18.01 -17.26 8.84
C HIS A 221 -16.93 -16.22 8.55
N VAL A 222 -16.48 -15.52 9.59
CA VAL A 222 -15.44 -14.51 9.49
C VAL A 222 -14.07 -15.17 9.66
N TYR A 223 -13.14 -14.95 8.74
CA TYR A 223 -11.78 -15.49 8.81
C TYR A 223 -10.73 -14.48 8.33
N VAL A 224 -9.46 -14.75 8.63
CA VAL A 224 -8.33 -13.89 8.25
C VAL A 224 -7.45 -14.58 7.22
N THR A 225 -7.21 -13.91 6.08
CA THR A 225 -6.32 -14.42 5.01
C THR A 225 -5.38 -13.33 4.50
N ALA A 226 -4.21 -13.72 3.99
CA ALA A 226 -3.31 -12.82 3.26
C ALA A 226 -3.72 -12.66 1.78
N ALA A 227 -4.46 -13.62 1.24
CA ALA A 227 -4.85 -13.70 -0.16
C ALA A 227 -6.35 -13.99 -0.27
N PRO A 228 -7.21 -12.95 -0.24
CA PRO A 228 -8.63 -13.11 -0.53
C PRO A 228 -8.84 -13.62 -1.97
N THR A 229 -9.80 -14.49 -2.18
CA THR A 229 -10.07 -15.13 -3.48
C THR A 229 -10.97 -14.28 -4.39
N GLY A 230 -11.57 -13.21 -3.85
CA GLY A 230 -12.59 -12.40 -4.51
C GLY A 230 -13.97 -13.05 -4.54
N LYS A 231 -14.10 -14.31 -4.08
CA LYS A 231 -15.37 -15.05 -4.04
C LYS A 231 -16.06 -14.95 -2.68
N GLU A 232 -15.46 -14.24 -1.73
CA GLU A 232 -16.01 -13.94 -0.41
C GLU A 232 -17.22 -13.01 -0.51
N GLN A 233 -18.12 -13.07 0.48
CA GLN A 233 -19.24 -12.13 0.56
C GLN A 233 -18.79 -10.71 0.92
N GLY A 234 -17.61 -10.58 1.52
CA GLY A 234 -17.00 -9.31 1.85
C GLY A 234 -15.52 -9.49 2.18
N VAL A 235 -14.71 -8.51 1.78
CA VAL A 235 -13.27 -8.46 2.05
C VAL A 235 -12.98 -7.11 2.69
N TYR A 236 -12.40 -7.14 3.89
CA TYR A 236 -12.20 -5.97 4.73
C TYR A 236 -10.73 -5.86 5.11
N GLY A 237 -10.17 -4.66 4.98
CA GLY A 237 -8.77 -4.39 5.31
C GLY A 237 -8.11 -3.43 4.33
N PRO A 238 -6.76 -3.39 4.32
CA PRO A 238 -5.85 -4.33 4.97
C PRO A 238 -5.50 -4.03 6.44
N PHE A 239 -5.02 -5.08 7.11
CA PHE A 239 -4.51 -5.06 8.48
C PHE A 239 -3.07 -5.56 8.53
N VAL A 240 -2.25 -4.96 9.39
CA VAL A 240 -0.83 -5.33 9.58
C VAL A 240 -0.66 -6.32 10.75
N LYS A 241 -1.47 -6.21 11.79
CA LYS A 241 -1.37 -7.05 13.00
C LYS A 241 -2.30 -8.26 12.91
N ARG A 242 -1.83 -9.36 12.33
CA ARG A 242 -2.61 -10.60 12.12
C ARG A 242 -3.33 -11.08 13.39
N HIS A 243 -2.63 -11.15 14.52
CA HIS A 243 -3.21 -11.64 15.78
C HIS A 243 -4.44 -10.82 16.24
N ARG A 244 -4.43 -9.50 16.06
CA ARG A 244 -5.59 -8.65 16.41
C ARG A 244 -6.76 -8.89 15.48
N SER A 245 -6.48 -9.05 14.18
CA SER A 245 -7.50 -9.39 13.20
C SER A 245 -8.13 -10.76 13.49
N GLU A 246 -7.33 -11.75 13.89
CA GLU A 246 -7.81 -13.09 14.25
C GLU A 246 -8.64 -13.07 15.53
N ASP A 247 -8.21 -12.33 16.55
CA ASP A 247 -8.97 -12.16 17.79
C ASP A 247 -10.34 -11.50 17.53
N ALA A 248 -10.37 -10.42 16.74
CA ALA A 248 -11.62 -9.76 16.38
C ALA A 248 -12.54 -10.65 15.51
N ALA A 249 -11.98 -11.39 14.54
CA ALA A 249 -12.74 -12.34 13.73
C ALA A 249 -13.34 -13.46 14.58
N ARG A 250 -12.57 -14.01 15.53
CA ARG A 250 -13.05 -15.02 16.48
C ARG A 250 -14.20 -14.48 17.32
N ARG A 251 -14.06 -13.31 17.92
CA ARG A 251 -15.11 -12.69 18.76
C ARG A 251 -16.40 -12.40 17.97
N LEU A 252 -16.27 -12.01 16.69
CA LEU A 252 -17.43 -11.89 15.79
C LEU A 252 -18.11 -13.23 15.55
N ASN A 253 -17.35 -14.28 15.26
CA ASN A 253 -17.91 -15.62 15.07
C ASN A 253 -18.60 -16.12 16.34
N ASP A 254 -18.00 -15.91 17.51
CA ASP A 254 -18.59 -16.30 18.80
C ASP A 254 -19.92 -15.58 19.05
N TRP A 255 -19.97 -14.26 18.81
CA TRP A 255 -21.18 -13.46 19.01
C TRP A 255 -22.32 -13.86 18.07
N PHE A 256 -22.02 -14.01 16.78
CA PHE A 256 -23.00 -14.37 15.76
C PHE A 256 -23.18 -15.89 15.60
N LYS A 257 -22.59 -16.68 16.51
CA LYS A 257 -22.65 -18.15 16.56
C LYS A 257 -22.24 -18.84 15.24
N LEU A 258 -21.28 -18.26 14.53
CA LEU A 258 -20.77 -18.77 13.26
C LEU A 258 -19.74 -19.87 13.49
N ARG A 259 -19.72 -20.89 12.63
CA ARG A 259 -18.71 -21.96 12.68
C ARG A 259 -17.40 -21.51 12.07
N ASP A 260 -16.30 -21.71 12.78
CA ASP A 260 -14.94 -21.56 12.27
C ASP A 260 -14.20 -22.91 12.19
N CYS A 261 -14.92 -24.03 12.35
CA CYS A 261 -14.36 -25.37 12.26
C CYS A 261 -13.93 -25.72 10.81
N PRO A 262 -13.00 -26.67 10.65
CA PRO A 262 -12.46 -27.05 9.33
C PRO A 262 -13.56 -27.32 8.30
N GLN A 263 -13.29 -26.94 7.04
CA GLN A 263 -14.25 -27.11 5.94
C GLN A 263 -14.61 -28.58 5.65
N THR A 264 -13.79 -29.53 6.12
CA THR A 264 -14.06 -30.97 6.03
C THR A 264 -15.25 -31.41 6.89
N VAL A 265 -15.64 -30.62 7.90
CA VAL A 265 -16.82 -30.91 8.72
C VAL A 265 -18.08 -30.58 7.91
N PRO A 266 -18.96 -31.56 7.62
CA PRO A 266 -20.13 -31.35 6.79
C PRO A 266 -21.14 -30.39 7.45
N LEU A 267 -21.97 -29.79 6.62
CA LEU A 267 -23.11 -28.99 7.05
C LEU A 267 -24.37 -29.81 6.86
N THR A 268 -25.16 -29.88 7.92
CA THR A 268 -26.48 -30.49 7.90
C THR A 268 -27.39 -29.60 8.73
N PHE A 269 -28.23 -28.82 8.04
CA PHE A 269 -29.18 -27.90 8.68
C PHE A 269 -30.45 -28.64 9.11
N ALA A 270 -31.21 -28.05 10.04
CA ALA A 270 -32.40 -28.65 10.64
C ALA A 270 -33.44 -29.10 9.59
N GLU A 271 -33.63 -28.31 8.54
CA GLU A 271 -34.58 -28.60 7.46
C GLU A 271 -34.10 -29.69 6.48
N GLN A 272 -32.83 -30.14 6.59
CA GLN A 272 -32.28 -31.21 5.78
C GLN A 272 -32.53 -32.55 6.46
N GLY A 273 -33.82 -32.91 6.54
CA GLY A 273 -34.29 -34.15 7.14
C GLY A 273 -33.63 -35.38 6.52
N ALA A 274 -33.37 -36.39 7.35
CA ALA A 274 -33.00 -37.73 6.93
C ALA A 274 -34.15 -38.68 7.28
N LEU A 275 -34.39 -39.68 6.42
CA LEU A 275 -35.40 -40.73 6.67
C LEU A 275 -35.18 -41.49 8.00
N PHE A 276 -33.93 -41.49 8.48
CA PHE A 276 -33.53 -41.97 9.79
C PHE A 276 -32.72 -40.85 10.46
N ASP A 277 -33.17 -40.39 11.63
CA ASP A 277 -32.49 -39.31 12.36
C ASP A 277 -31.32 -39.91 13.15
N PRO A 278 -30.05 -39.78 12.71
CA PRO A 278 -28.94 -40.26 13.51
C PRO A 278 -28.84 -39.36 14.74
N ALA A 279 -28.52 -39.90 15.91
CA ALA A 279 -28.14 -39.08 17.06
C ALA A 279 -26.86 -38.29 16.72
N ARG A 280 -27.01 -37.11 16.13
CA ARG A 280 -25.92 -36.25 15.69
C ARG A 280 -25.47 -35.41 16.87
N SER A 281 -24.31 -35.73 17.43
CA SER A 281 -23.65 -34.86 18.41
C SER A 281 -22.47 -34.16 17.74
N ALA A 282 -22.37 -32.84 17.93
CA ALA A 282 -21.31 -32.04 17.34
C ALA A 282 -19.95 -32.39 17.93
N LYS A 283 -19.95 -32.98 19.15
CA LYS A 283 -18.76 -33.34 19.95
C LYS A 283 -17.72 -32.21 19.95
N CYS A 284 -18.17 -30.96 19.96
CA CYS A 284 -17.30 -29.80 19.87
C CYS A 284 -17.65 -28.78 20.95
N LEU A 285 -16.62 -28.28 21.61
CA LEU A 285 -16.74 -27.37 22.74
C LEU A 285 -17.50 -26.08 22.38
N ARG A 286 -17.36 -25.58 21.15
CA ARG A 286 -18.07 -24.37 20.72
C ARG A 286 -19.59 -24.54 20.72
N PHE A 287 -20.08 -25.72 20.34
CA PHE A 287 -21.52 -25.99 20.38
C PHE A 287 -22.00 -26.16 21.82
N GLU A 288 -21.25 -26.90 22.64
CA GLU A 288 -21.56 -27.11 24.06
C GLU A 288 -21.57 -25.78 24.86
N LEU A 289 -20.65 -24.86 24.54
CA LEU A 289 -20.61 -23.51 25.12
C LEU A 289 -21.60 -22.52 24.46
N GLY A 290 -22.33 -22.92 23.42
CA GLY A 290 -23.30 -22.07 22.72
C GLY A 290 -22.69 -20.94 21.86
N THR A 291 -21.38 -20.98 21.58
CA THR A 291 -20.67 -20.01 20.70
C THR A 291 -20.70 -20.43 19.22
N CYS A 292 -21.37 -21.53 18.89
CA CYS A 292 -21.69 -21.95 17.54
C CYS A 292 -23.14 -22.44 17.47
N ALA A 293 -23.86 -22.11 16.40
CA ALA A 293 -25.24 -22.53 16.19
C ALA A 293 -25.40 -24.03 15.87
N GLY A 294 -24.28 -24.76 15.68
CA GLY A 294 -24.29 -26.20 15.41
C GLY A 294 -24.88 -26.63 14.06
N PRO A 295 -24.56 -25.96 12.93
CA PRO A 295 -25.10 -26.34 11.63
C PRO A 295 -24.52 -27.67 11.09
N CYS A 296 -23.58 -28.32 11.80
CA CYS A 296 -23.07 -29.65 11.46
C CYS A 296 -23.97 -30.78 11.98
N VAL A 297 -24.87 -30.47 12.93
CA VAL A 297 -25.74 -31.46 13.59
C VAL A 297 -27.22 -31.15 13.45
N GLY A 298 -27.59 -30.18 12.61
CA GLY A 298 -28.98 -29.80 12.42
C GLY A 298 -29.56 -28.96 13.55
N ALA A 299 -28.72 -28.37 14.42
CA ALA A 299 -29.20 -27.57 15.55
C ALA A 299 -29.75 -26.18 15.17
N CYS A 300 -29.58 -25.77 13.90
CA CYS A 300 -30.12 -24.52 13.38
C CYS A 300 -30.58 -24.68 11.93
N THR A 301 -31.49 -23.80 11.50
CA THR A 301 -31.89 -23.73 10.10
C THR A 301 -30.83 -23.01 9.25
N ARG A 302 -30.82 -23.23 7.93
CA ARG A 302 -29.95 -22.45 7.03
C ARG A 302 -30.29 -20.96 7.06
N GLN A 303 -31.57 -20.63 7.20
CA GLN A 303 -32.04 -19.25 7.23
C GLN A 303 -31.51 -18.51 8.45
N ASP A 304 -31.58 -19.12 9.63
CA ASP A 304 -31.10 -18.53 10.89
C ASP A 304 -29.58 -18.37 10.87
N TYR A 305 -28.86 -19.41 10.42
CA TYR A 305 -27.41 -19.36 10.28
C TYR A 305 -26.98 -18.24 9.29
N ALA A 306 -27.67 -18.14 8.16
CA ALA A 306 -27.43 -17.07 7.19
C ALA A 306 -27.77 -15.68 7.74
N ALA A 307 -28.76 -15.56 8.63
CA ALA A 307 -29.08 -14.30 9.31
C ALA A 307 -27.92 -13.85 10.22
N GLY A 308 -27.32 -14.77 10.98
CA GLY A 308 -26.11 -14.51 11.76
C GLY A 308 -24.94 -14.03 10.88
N ALA A 309 -24.71 -14.70 9.75
CA ALA A 309 -23.65 -14.31 8.82
C ALA A 309 -23.90 -12.92 8.19
N ARG A 310 -25.16 -12.61 7.84
CA ARG A 310 -25.56 -11.27 7.36
C ARG A 310 -25.36 -10.20 8.42
N ALA A 311 -25.65 -10.49 9.69
CA ALA A 311 -25.44 -9.56 10.80
C ALA A 311 -23.95 -9.29 11.04
N ALA A 312 -23.10 -10.33 11.00
CA ALA A 312 -21.65 -10.19 11.03
C ALA A 312 -21.13 -9.31 9.87
N LYS A 313 -21.62 -9.55 8.66
CA LYS A 313 -21.31 -8.71 7.49
C LYS A 313 -21.79 -7.27 7.68
N ALA A 314 -22.98 -7.05 8.23
CA ALA A 314 -23.52 -5.71 8.48
C ALA A 314 -22.67 -4.92 9.49
N PHE A 315 -22.12 -5.57 10.50
CA PHE A 315 -21.13 -4.98 11.40
C PHE A 315 -19.85 -4.58 10.67
N LEU A 316 -19.27 -5.49 9.88
CA LEU A 316 -18.05 -5.21 9.10
C LEU A 316 -18.25 -4.12 8.03
N ASP A 317 -19.46 -4.00 7.47
CA ASP A 317 -19.86 -2.90 6.58
C ASP A 317 -20.05 -1.57 7.33
N GLY A 318 -20.15 -1.60 8.66
CA GLY A 318 -20.40 -0.44 9.51
C GLY A 318 -21.87 0.00 9.57
N ARG A 319 -22.79 -0.83 9.04
CA ARG A 319 -24.23 -0.56 8.97
C ARG A 319 -24.95 -0.82 10.29
N ASN A 320 -24.42 -1.72 11.13
CA ASN A 320 -24.98 -2.03 12.44
C ASN A 320 -23.86 -2.16 13.49
N ARG A 321 -23.87 -1.29 14.49
CA ARG A 321 -22.89 -1.25 15.59
C ARG A 321 -23.49 -1.58 16.96
N SER A 322 -24.73 -2.05 17.00
CA SER A 322 -25.46 -2.37 18.25
C SER A 322 -24.70 -3.33 19.15
N ILE A 323 -23.95 -4.28 18.57
CA ILE A 323 -23.07 -5.21 19.32
C ILE A 323 -22.12 -4.50 20.30
N LEU A 324 -21.56 -3.35 19.93
CA LEU A 324 -20.64 -2.60 20.80
C LEU A 324 -21.38 -2.01 22.00
N GLN A 325 -22.56 -1.45 21.76
CA GLN A 325 -23.43 -0.92 22.80
C GLN A 325 -23.90 -2.04 23.74
N THR A 326 -24.39 -3.16 23.21
CA THR A 326 -24.84 -4.29 24.02
C THR A 326 -23.71 -4.87 24.88
N LEU A 327 -22.50 -4.99 24.34
CA LEU A 327 -21.34 -5.45 25.12
C LEU A 327 -20.99 -4.48 26.24
N GLN A 328 -21.06 -3.16 25.99
CA GLN A 328 -20.83 -2.13 26.99
C GLN A 328 -21.87 -2.18 28.11
N GLU A 329 -23.15 -2.32 27.77
CA GLU A 329 -24.26 -2.44 28.73
C GLU A 329 -24.11 -3.72 29.58
N GLN A 330 -23.89 -4.87 28.94
CA GLN A 330 -23.68 -6.15 29.65
C GLN A 330 -22.45 -6.11 30.57
N MET A 331 -21.39 -5.41 30.16
CA MET A 331 -20.20 -5.22 30.98
C MET A 331 -20.50 -4.36 32.21
N GLY A 332 -21.29 -3.29 32.03
CA GLY A 332 -21.74 -2.42 33.12
C GLY A 332 -22.56 -3.19 34.15
N VAL A 333 -23.57 -3.92 33.71
CA VAL A 333 -24.40 -4.78 34.59
C VAL A 333 -23.55 -5.80 35.34
N ALA A 334 -22.62 -6.49 34.65
CA ALA A 334 -21.74 -7.46 35.32
C ALA A 334 -20.82 -6.81 36.37
N ALA A 335 -20.38 -5.56 36.15
CA ALA A 335 -19.58 -4.83 37.13
C ALA A 335 -20.41 -4.38 38.34
N GLU A 336 -21.66 -3.94 38.13
CA GLU A 336 -22.61 -3.61 39.19
C GLU A 336 -22.96 -4.84 40.05
N GLU A 337 -23.08 -6.01 39.43
CA GLU A 337 -23.28 -7.30 40.10
C GLU A 337 -21.99 -7.88 40.73
N LEU A 338 -20.87 -7.14 40.72
CA LEU A 338 -19.56 -7.57 41.23
C LEU A 338 -18.98 -8.84 40.54
N GLN A 339 -19.44 -9.14 39.33
CA GLN A 339 -18.95 -10.26 38.50
C GLN A 339 -17.74 -9.84 37.66
N PHE A 340 -16.62 -9.50 38.32
CA PHE A 340 -15.47 -8.87 37.66
C PHE A 340 -14.84 -9.70 36.54
N GLU A 341 -14.80 -11.03 36.65
CA GLU A 341 -14.26 -11.90 35.59
C GLU A 341 -15.12 -11.85 34.31
N LYS A 342 -16.45 -11.83 34.48
CA LYS A 342 -17.38 -11.69 33.35
C LYS A 342 -17.27 -10.30 32.74
N ALA A 343 -17.21 -9.26 33.57
CA ALA A 343 -17.00 -7.89 33.11
C ALA A 343 -15.67 -7.76 32.33
N ALA A 344 -14.59 -8.38 32.80
CA ALA A 344 -13.29 -8.38 32.12
C ALA A 344 -13.37 -9.10 30.75
N SER A 345 -14.05 -10.24 30.67
CA SER A 345 -14.27 -10.96 29.42
C SER A 345 -15.08 -10.13 28.41
N LEU A 346 -16.13 -9.44 28.86
CA LEU A 346 -16.96 -8.56 28.03
C LEU A 346 -16.18 -7.32 27.57
N ARG A 347 -15.39 -6.70 28.46
CA ARG A 347 -14.47 -5.60 28.14
C ARG A 347 -13.50 -5.99 27.04
N ASP A 348 -12.87 -7.15 27.16
CA ASP A 348 -11.89 -7.61 26.18
C ASP A 348 -12.57 -7.90 24.83
N LYS A 349 -13.82 -8.40 24.84
CA LYS A 349 -14.63 -8.55 23.62
C LYS A 349 -14.92 -7.21 22.98
N LEU A 350 -15.39 -6.26 23.77
CA LEU A 350 -15.68 -4.89 23.35
C LEU A 350 -14.43 -4.24 22.73
N HIS A 351 -13.28 -4.28 23.42
CA HIS A 351 -12.04 -3.65 22.96
C HIS A 351 -11.56 -4.19 21.60
N ALA A 352 -11.65 -5.50 21.39
CA ALA A 352 -11.24 -6.11 20.12
C ALA A 352 -12.18 -5.73 18.97
N LEU A 353 -13.49 -5.69 19.21
CA LEU A 353 -14.48 -5.30 18.20
C LEU A 353 -14.48 -3.79 17.94
N GLN A 354 -14.29 -2.96 18.97
CA GLN A 354 -14.12 -1.52 18.85
C GLN A 354 -12.87 -1.20 18.03
N TRP A 355 -11.74 -1.86 18.32
CA TRP A 355 -10.53 -1.71 17.52
C TRP A 355 -10.77 -2.03 16.04
N LEU A 356 -11.53 -3.09 15.76
CA LEU A 356 -11.88 -3.49 14.40
C LEU A 356 -12.78 -2.45 13.72
N ASP A 357 -13.85 -2.01 14.37
CA ASP A 357 -14.76 -0.99 13.82
C ASP A 357 -14.03 0.33 13.57
N ASP A 358 -13.24 0.82 14.52
CA ASP A 358 -12.44 2.04 14.38
C ASP A 358 -11.51 1.95 13.17
N ARG A 359 -10.84 0.79 12.99
CA ARG A 359 -9.92 0.58 11.89
C ARG A 359 -10.65 0.52 10.54
N LEU A 360 -11.79 -0.16 10.46
CA LEU A 360 -12.60 -0.22 9.25
C LEU A 360 -13.23 1.13 8.93
N ASN A 361 -13.69 1.87 9.94
CA ASN A 361 -14.26 3.19 9.79
C ASN A 361 -13.23 4.19 9.25
N LEU A 362 -11.98 4.12 9.73
CA LEU A 362 -10.87 4.91 9.19
C LEU A 362 -10.66 4.62 7.70
N LEU A 363 -10.62 3.33 7.31
CA LEU A 363 -10.41 2.93 5.91
C LEU A 363 -11.59 3.34 5.00
N ARG A 364 -12.84 3.11 5.45
CA ARG A 364 -14.05 3.54 4.73
C ARG A 364 -14.08 5.05 4.56
N THR A 365 -13.84 5.81 5.62
CA THR A 365 -13.80 7.28 5.57
C THR A 365 -12.72 7.76 4.60
N ALA A 366 -11.53 7.16 4.66
CA ALA A 366 -10.45 7.51 3.76
C ALA A 366 -10.80 7.23 2.29
N ARG A 367 -11.48 6.13 1.99
CA ARG A 367 -11.86 5.77 0.62
C ARG A 367 -13.06 6.56 0.11
N ASP A 368 -14.08 6.75 0.92
CA ASP A 368 -15.37 7.26 0.46
C ASP A 368 -15.45 8.79 0.57
N ARG A 369 -14.77 9.39 1.56
CA ARG A 369 -14.84 10.84 1.82
C ARG A 369 -13.59 11.62 1.41
N ASN A 370 -12.42 10.98 1.26
CA ASN A 370 -11.22 11.71 0.84
C ASN A 370 -11.12 11.77 -0.69
N SER A 371 -12.03 12.53 -1.29
CA SER A 371 -11.97 12.91 -2.70
C SER A 371 -12.10 14.43 -2.81
N PHE A 372 -10.96 15.13 -2.88
CA PHE A 372 -10.87 16.57 -2.86
C PHE A 372 -9.52 17.05 -3.40
N VAL A 373 -9.43 18.34 -3.68
CA VAL A 373 -8.15 19.01 -3.94
C VAL A 373 -7.70 19.66 -2.65
N TYR A 374 -6.44 19.45 -2.28
CA TYR A 374 -5.83 20.04 -1.09
C TYR A 374 -4.76 21.05 -1.50
N PRO A 375 -5.07 22.36 -1.44
CA PRO A 375 -4.08 23.42 -1.58
C PRO A 375 -3.23 23.49 -0.31
N LEU A 376 -1.92 23.36 -0.47
CA LEU A 376 -0.96 23.50 0.61
C LEU A 376 0.14 24.47 0.20
N GLU A 377 0.34 25.50 1.02
CA GLU A 377 1.42 26.47 0.84
C GLU A 377 2.74 25.88 1.35
N GLY A 378 3.75 25.91 0.48
CA GLY A 378 5.08 25.44 0.80
C GLY A 378 5.94 26.48 1.52
N THR A 379 7.03 26.00 2.11
CA THR A 379 8.09 26.85 2.69
C THR A 379 8.85 27.69 1.66
N ASP A 380 8.65 27.40 0.38
CA ASP A 380 9.16 28.15 -0.77
C ASP A 380 8.18 29.23 -1.26
N GLY A 381 7.05 29.44 -0.57
CA GLY A 381 6.01 30.40 -0.95
C GLY A 381 5.13 29.95 -2.12
N GLN A 382 5.34 28.74 -2.65
CA GLN A 382 4.52 28.19 -3.73
C GLN A 382 3.42 27.32 -3.16
N THR A 383 2.19 27.52 -3.64
CA THR A 383 1.06 26.66 -3.30
C THR A 383 1.03 25.45 -4.23
N ARG A 384 0.80 24.26 -3.69
CA ARG A 384 0.64 23.02 -4.45
C ARG A 384 -0.74 22.45 -4.21
N TRP A 385 -1.39 22.00 -5.27
CA TRP A 385 -2.66 21.30 -5.25
C TRP A 385 -2.40 19.79 -5.26
N TYR A 386 -2.68 19.14 -4.14
CA TYR A 386 -2.68 17.69 -4.02
C TYR A 386 -4.06 17.16 -4.41
N LEU A 387 -4.15 16.49 -5.56
CA LEU A 387 -5.40 15.91 -6.03
C LEU A 387 -5.55 14.53 -5.39
N ILE A 388 -6.39 14.48 -4.36
CA ILE A 388 -6.62 13.28 -3.57
C ILE A 388 -7.94 12.67 -4.00
N HIS A 389 -7.91 11.42 -4.46
CA HIS A 389 -9.11 10.68 -4.81
C HIS A 389 -9.09 9.33 -4.10
N ARG A 390 -10.17 9.05 -3.36
CA ARG A 390 -10.33 7.86 -2.52
C ARG A 390 -9.17 7.63 -1.54
N GLY A 391 -8.66 8.73 -0.98
CA GLY A 391 -7.59 8.73 0.01
C GLY A 391 -6.18 8.57 -0.55
N GLU A 392 -6.00 8.38 -1.86
CA GLU A 392 -4.69 8.38 -2.50
C GLU A 392 -4.42 9.72 -3.18
N VAL A 393 -3.18 10.23 -3.08
CA VAL A 393 -2.71 11.33 -3.91
C VAL A 393 -2.47 10.78 -5.31
N GLN A 394 -3.33 11.10 -6.26
CA GLN A 394 -3.23 10.62 -7.64
C GLN A 394 -2.33 11.53 -8.48
N ALA A 395 -2.32 12.83 -8.18
CA ALA A 395 -1.52 13.82 -8.86
C ALA A 395 -1.25 15.05 -7.99
N VAL A 396 -0.24 15.82 -8.39
CA VAL A 396 0.09 17.12 -7.79
C VAL A 396 0.29 18.13 -8.90
N SER A 397 -0.29 19.32 -8.75
CA SER A 397 -0.09 20.45 -9.67
C SER A 397 0.11 21.75 -8.91
N PHE A 398 0.52 22.80 -9.59
CA PHE A 398 0.29 24.15 -9.09
C PHE A 398 -1.19 24.54 -9.26
N PRO A 399 -1.69 25.56 -8.55
CA PRO A 399 -2.95 26.21 -8.86
C PRO A 399 -2.98 26.62 -10.35
N PRO A 400 -4.16 26.61 -10.99
CA PRO A 400 -4.26 27.00 -12.39
C PRO A 400 -3.91 28.47 -12.56
N ASP A 401 -3.20 28.76 -13.64
CA ASP A 401 -2.96 30.09 -14.19
C ASP A 401 -3.38 30.12 -15.68
N ALA A 402 -3.18 31.25 -16.36
CA ALA A 402 -3.59 31.43 -17.75
C ALA A 402 -3.00 30.37 -18.71
N GLU A 403 -1.78 29.88 -18.45
CA GLU A 403 -1.09 28.93 -19.32
C GLU A 403 -1.42 27.47 -18.95
N SER A 404 -1.64 27.18 -17.66
CA SER A 404 -1.79 25.82 -17.13
C SER A 404 -3.24 25.39 -16.93
N ALA A 405 -4.22 26.30 -16.97
CA ALA A 405 -5.63 26.02 -16.66
C ALA A 405 -6.20 24.82 -17.41
N THR A 406 -6.02 24.75 -18.73
CA THR A 406 -6.50 23.62 -19.55
C THR A 406 -5.91 22.28 -19.12
N ARG A 407 -4.62 22.28 -18.79
CA ARG A 407 -3.90 21.07 -18.33
C ARG A 407 -4.33 20.66 -16.92
N VAL A 408 -4.49 21.61 -16.00
CA VAL A 408 -4.98 21.33 -14.64
C VAL A 408 -6.42 20.82 -14.67
N ALA A 409 -7.28 21.39 -15.51
CA ALA A 409 -8.65 20.91 -15.72
C ALA A 409 -8.68 19.46 -16.24
N SER A 410 -7.82 19.13 -17.22
CA SER A 410 -7.66 17.76 -17.71
C SER A 410 -7.20 16.79 -16.60
N LEU A 411 -6.27 17.24 -15.75
CA LEU A 411 -5.76 16.45 -14.62
C LEU A 411 -6.85 16.21 -13.55
N LEU A 412 -7.68 17.21 -13.25
CA LEU A 412 -8.84 17.08 -12.37
C LEU A 412 -9.83 16.05 -12.93
N GLY A 413 -10.18 16.17 -14.22
CA GLY A 413 -11.07 15.23 -14.90
C GLY A 413 -10.55 13.80 -14.88
N ALA A 414 -9.25 13.59 -15.12
CA ALA A 414 -8.63 12.27 -15.06
C ALA A 414 -8.56 11.69 -13.64
N THR A 415 -8.33 12.54 -12.63
CA THR A 415 -8.18 12.12 -11.23
C THR A 415 -9.52 11.74 -10.60
N PHE A 416 -10.55 12.54 -10.85
CA PHE A 416 -11.90 12.34 -10.30
C PHE A 416 -12.85 11.61 -11.25
N ALA A 417 -12.30 10.91 -12.25
CA ALA A 417 -13.07 10.05 -13.14
C ALA A 417 -13.74 8.92 -12.33
N ASP A 418 -15.00 8.64 -12.62
CA ASP A 418 -15.75 7.59 -11.93
C ASP A 418 -15.30 6.21 -12.44
N ARG A 419 -14.21 5.70 -11.85
CA ARG A 419 -13.70 4.34 -12.11
C ARG A 419 -14.13 3.42 -10.98
N PRO A 420 -14.45 2.14 -11.21
CA PRO A 420 -14.74 1.22 -10.12
C PRO A 420 -13.53 1.09 -9.20
N ALA A 421 -13.75 1.21 -7.89
CA ALA A 421 -12.66 1.00 -6.92
C ALA A 421 -12.23 -0.47 -6.95
N PRO A 422 -10.92 -0.77 -6.91
CA PRO A 422 -10.48 -2.15 -6.75
C PRO A 422 -10.99 -2.70 -5.41
N ALA A 423 -11.46 -3.95 -5.40
CA ALA A 423 -11.94 -4.61 -4.19
C ALA A 423 -10.84 -4.76 -3.13
N VAL A 424 -9.59 -4.88 -3.57
CA VAL A 424 -8.40 -5.03 -2.73
C VAL A 424 -7.37 -4.00 -3.18
N LEU A 425 -6.90 -3.18 -2.24
CA LEU A 425 -5.80 -2.25 -2.48
C LEU A 425 -4.47 -3.02 -2.51
N SER A 426 -3.57 -2.61 -3.41
CA SER A 426 -2.18 -3.08 -3.42
C SER A 426 -1.42 -2.54 -2.20
N ASP A 427 -0.38 -3.24 -1.74
CA ASP A 427 0.48 -2.81 -0.64
C ASP A 427 0.93 -1.34 -0.77
N VAL A 428 1.27 -0.94 -2.00
CA VAL A 428 1.72 0.42 -2.32
C VAL A 428 0.61 1.45 -2.11
N ALA A 429 -0.61 1.16 -2.58
CA ALA A 429 -1.75 2.06 -2.44
C ALA A 429 -2.20 2.17 -0.97
N VAL A 430 -2.08 1.08 -0.21
CA VAL A 430 -2.45 1.02 1.21
C VAL A 430 -1.62 1.99 2.05
N ASP A 431 -0.30 1.93 1.90
CA ASP A 431 0.60 2.82 2.64
C ASP A 431 0.30 4.29 2.33
N SER A 432 0.01 4.60 1.05
CA SER A 432 -0.36 5.94 0.63
C SER A 432 -1.68 6.39 1.26
N VAL A 433 -2.73 5.56 1.22
CA VAL A 433 -4.05 5.88 1.82
C VAL A 433 -3.92 6.10 3.33
N LEU A 434 -3.15 5.25 4.01
CA LEU A 434 -2.92 5.37 5.44
C LEU A 434 -2.10 6.61 5.81
N LEU A 435 -1.12 6.99 4.97
CA LEU A 435 -0.33 8.20 5.14
C LEU A 435 -1.22 9.44 5.05
N VAL A 436 -2.06 9.54 4.02
CA VAL A 436 -3.01 10.65 3.84
C VAL A 436 -4.02 10.71 4.98
N ALA A 437 -4.60 9.58 5.36
CA ALA A 437 -5.53 9.52 6.49
C ALA A 437 -4.86 9.95 7.81
N ALA A 438 -3.61 9.56 8.03
CA ALA A 438 -2.85 9.97 9.21
C ALA A 438 -2.48 11.46 9.19
N TRP A 439 -2.25 12.04 8.00
CA TRP A 439 -2.00 13.47 7.82
C TRP A 439 -3.21 14.30 8.27
N PHE A 440 -4.39 14.07 7.70
CA PHE A 440 -5.61 14.83 8.01
C PHE A 440 -6.21 14.57 9.40
N ARG A 441 -5.72 13.55 10.12
CA ARG A 441 -6.02 13.36 11.54
C ARG A 441 -5.13 14.23 12.43
N LYS A 442 -3.91 14.54 12.00
CA LYS A 442 -2.98 15.41 12.75
C LYS A 442 -3.14 16.88 12.39
N SER A 443 -3.56 17.15 11.16
CA SER A 443 -3.75 18.49 10.62
C SER A 443 -5.25 18.73 10.40
N GLU A 444 -6.01 18.72 11.49
CA GLU A 444 -7.48 18.87 11.41
C GLU A 444 -7.88 20.23 10.86
N ASP A 445 -7.14 21.28 11.22
CA ASP A 445 -7.35 22.66 10.76
C ASP A 445 -7.25 22.81 9.23
N GLU A 446 -6.45 21.96 8.58
CA GLU A 446 -6.26 21.96 7.12
C GLU A 446 -7.51 21.52 6.37
N ARG A 447 -8.47 20.87 7.05
CA ARG A 447 -9.73 20.43 6.42
C ARG A 447 -10.59 21.59 5.92
N SER A 448 -10.46 22.76 6.54
CA SER A 448 -11.17 23.98 6.13
C SER A 448 -10.71 24.51 4.77
N LYS A 449 -9.47 24.19 4.36
CA LYS A 449 -8.83 24.67 3.12
C LYS A 449 -9.12 23.79 1.91
N LEU A 450 -9.81 22.66 2.11
CA LEU A 450 -10.06 21.69 1.05
C LEU A 450 -11.00 22.27 -0.01
N LEU A 451 -10.62 22.09 -1.27
CA LEU A 451 -11.46 22.44 -2.40
C LEU A 451 -12.24 21.20 -2.85
N THR A 452 -13.54 21.38 -3.04
CA THR A 452 -14.34 20.40 -3.77
C THR A 452 -13.91 20.37 -5.22
N ARG A 453 -14.18 19.26 -5.92
CA ARG A 453 -13.96 19.14 -7.36
C ARG A 453 -14.53 20.34 -8.13
N ALA A 454 -15.78 20.70 -7.86
CA ALA A 454 -16.46 21.82 -8.53
C ALA A 454 -15.76 23.16 -8.30
N LYS A 455 -15.26 23.44 -7.08
CA LYS A 455 -14.50 24.66 -6.80
C LYS A 455 -13.15 24.69 -7.54
N ALA A 456 -12.47 23.54 -7.61
CA ALA A 456 -11.22 23.43 -8.34
C ALA A 456 -11.42 23.59 -9.86
N GLU A 457 -12.49 23.02 -10.42
CA GLU A 457 -12.86 23.19 -11.84
C GLU A 457 -13.25 24.65 -12.15
N ALA A 458 -13.99 25.31 -11.25
CA ALA A 458 -14.35 26.71 -11.40
C ALA A 458 -13.11 27.63 -11.43
N ALA A 459 -12.11 27.35 -10.60
CA ALA A 459 -10.84 28.09 -10.63
C ALA A 459 -10.08 27.93 -11.95
N CYS A 460 -10.15 26.76 -12.60
CA CYS A 460 -9.61 26.59 -13.95
C CYS A 460 -10.41 27.41 -14.98
N ALA A 461 -11.73 27.48 -14.85
CA ALA A 461 -12.60 28.20 -15.78
C ALA A 461 -12.44 29.73 -15.74
N MET A 462 -11.83 30.29 -14.69
CA MET A 462 -11.50 31.72 -14.60
C MET A 462 -10.45 32.17 -15.63
N PHE A 463 -9.73 31.23 -16.23
CA PHE A 463 -8.75 31.46 -17.29
C PHE A 463 -9.31 30.89 -18.60
N PRO A 464 -10.13 31.66 -19.33
CA PRO A 464 -10.70 31.18 -20.59
C PRO A 464 -9.58 30.79 -21.54
N SER A 465 -9.67 29.60 -22.12
CA SER A 465 -8.73 29.14 -23.15
C SER A 465 -8.67 30.19 -24.25
N ALA A 466 -7.48 30.72 -24.54
CA ALA A 466 -7.26 31.44 -25.78
C ALA A 466 -7.66 30.48 -26.91
N ALA A 467 -8.68 30.84 -27.69
CA ALA A 467 -9.04 30.07 -28.88
C ALA A 467 -7.81 30.05 -29.81
N PRO A 468 -7.47 28.91 -30.42
CA PRO A 468 -6.44 28.90 -31.45
C PRO A 468 -6.92 29.81 -32.59
N ALA A 469 -6.15 30.88 -32.85
CA ALA A 469 -6.36 31.83 -33.94
C ALA A 469 -6.05 31.22 -35.30
#